data_AF-A0A6A4CHS4-F1
#
_entry.id   AF-A0A6A4CHS4-F1
#
_cell.length_a   1.000
_cell.length_b   1.000
_cell.length_c   1.000
_cell.angle_alpha   90.00
_cell.angle_beta   90.00
_cell.angle_gamma   90.00
#
_symmetry.space_group_name_H-M   'P 1'
#
loop_
_entity.id
_entity.type
_entity.pdbx_description
1 polymer ?
#
loop_
_entity_poly.entity_id
_entity_poly.type
_entity_poly.pdbx_seq_one_letter_code
_entity_poly.pdbx_strand_id
1 'polypeptide(L)'
;MVEDGAIPAGNFGRFMGRNRCQDILRDLYFVNNEAKRTRDKLWKLRSVVDRLQQRFLSAWSLPSVFSFDEGVLPSTSKRNTTRMFMPDKPHRYGSKMFMTCDSRTAYCHRFELYVGKRNAGNGKDAPIDNKTSAAAVVRNRKVVLESNERIPWHAVVVDRFYSSVLLAIELLGMGIYVIGTIMTNRLGYDANVKEDRASRPASIPRGTCKFSR
;
A
#
# COMPACT_ATOMS: atom_id res chain seq x y z
N MET A 1 28.69 5.34 14.18
CA MET A 1 27.63 6.27 14.59
C MET A 1 27.31 7.16 13.41
N VAL A 2 26.02 7.29 13.11
CA VAL A 2 25.45 7.72 11.83
C VAL A 2 25.59 9.24 11.67
N GLU A 3 26.37 9.69 10.68
CA GLU A 3 26.12 11.00 10.05
C GLU A 3 25.00 10.81 9.03
N ASP A 4 23.78 10.61 9.52
CA ASP A 4 22.59 10.56 8.69
C ASP A 4 22.35 11.94 8.08
N GLY A 5 22.81 12.13 6.83
CA GLY A 5 22.23 12.85 5.68
C GLY A 5 21.41 14.15 5.83
N ALA A 6 21.22 14.69 7.02
CA ALA A 6 20.44 15.87 7.29
C ALA A 6 21.38 17.07 7.48
N ILE A 7 21.21 18.09 6.64
CA ILE A 7 21.93 19.35 6.79
C ILE A 7 21.59 19.93 8.17
N PRO A 8 22.58 20.20 9.05
CA PRO A 8 22.30 20.75 10.37
C PRO A 8 21.54 22.07 10.28
N ALA A 9 20.67 22.33 11.25
CA ALA A 9 19.88 23.56 11.31
C ALA A 9 20.81 24.80 11.19
N GLY A 10 20.41 25.78 10.37
CA GLY A 10 21.21 26.98 10.11
C GLY A 10 22.22 26.87 8.95
N ASN A 11 22.54 25.67 8.46
CA ASN A 11 23.51 25.51 7.36
C ASN A 11 22.91 25.56 5.95
N PHE A 12 21.59 25.51 5.80
CA PHE A 12 20.94 25.52 4.48
C PHE A 12 21.29 26.76 3.65
N GLY A 13 21.49 27.91 4.30
CA GLY A 13 21.89 29.16 3.65
C GLY A 13 23.24 29.11 2.93
N ARG A 14 24.11 28.14 3.26
CA ARG A 14 25.38 27.91 2.56
C ARG A 14 25.18 27.32 1.16
N PHE A 15 24.04 26.68 0.91
CA PHE A 15 23.73 26.01 -0.36
C PHE A 15 22.71 26.79 -1.18
N MET A 16 21.67 27.33 -0.53
CA MET A 16 20.60 28.04 -1.22
C MET A 16 19.98 29.12 -0.32
N GLY A 17 19.86 30.33 -0.86
CA GLY A 17 19.10 31.40 -0.20
C GLY A 17 17.63 31.02 -0.03
N ARG A 18 17.03 31.43 1.10
CA ARG A 18 15.63 31.11 1.44
C ARG A 18 14.65 31.44 0.32
N ASN A 19 14.74 32.64 -0.25
CA ASN A 19 13.80 33.09 -1.29
C ASN A 19 13.91 32.24 -2.55
N ARG A 20 15.13 31.93 -3.00
CA ARG A 20 15.36 31.02 -4.13
C ARG A 20 14.77 29.63 -3.88
N CYS A 21 14.93 29.08 -2.68
CA CYS A 21 14.31 27.80 -2.32
C CYS A 21 12.77 27.87 -2.40
N GLN A 22 12.17 28.94 -1.87
CA GLN A 22 10.73 29.14 -1.93
C GLN A 22 10.21 29.31 -3.36
N ASP A 23 10.92 30.06 -4.20
CA ASP A 23 10.58 30.23 -5.62
C ASP A 23 10.64 28.89 -6.36
N ILE A 24 11.70 28.10 -6.18
CA ILE A 24 11.82 26.76 -6.77
C ILE A 24 10.68 25.85 -6.31
N LEU A 25 10.37 25.81 -5.00
CA LEU A 25 9.29 24.96 -4.47
C LEU A 25 7.90 25.38 -4.95
N ARG A 26 7.68 26.69 -5.18
CA ARG A 26 6.42 27.22 -5.72
C ARG A 26 6.23 26.83 -7.18
N ASP A 27 7.30 26.88 -7.96
CA ASP A 27 7.27 26.78 -9.42
C ASP A 27 7.74 25.39 -9.94
N LEU A 28 7.84 24.38 -9.06
CA LEU A 28 8.21 23.02 -9.42
C LEU A 28 7.05 22.29 -10.12
N TYR A 29 7.24 21.94 -11.38
CA TYR A 29 6.30 21.16 -12.18
C TYR A 29 6.99 19.97 -12.86
N PHE A 30 6.29 18.84 -12.98
CA PHE A 30 6.79 17.61 -13.61
C PHE A 30 6.13 17.30 -14.96
N VAL A 31 5.24 18.17 -15.42
CA VAL A 31 4.45 18.01 -16.64
C VAL A 31 4.27 19.35 -17.33
N ASN A 32 4.12 19.31 -18.66
CA ASN A 32 3.67 20.48 -19.42
C ASN A 32 2.18 20.73 -19.14
N ASN A 33 1.83 21.90 -18.59
CA ASN A 33 0.45 22.27 -18.28
C ASN A 33 -0.40 22.60 -19.52
N GLU A 34 0.23 22.84 -20.68
CA GLU A 34 -0.43 23.09 -21.97
C GLU A 34 -0.86 21.79 -22.66
N ALA A 35 -0.31 20.64 -22.22
CA ALA A 35 -0.68 19.35 -22.76
C ALA A 35 -2.15 19.01 -22.43
N LYS A 36 -2.76 18.19 -23.29
CA LYS A 36 -4.16 17.77 -23.13
C LYS A 36 -4.37 17.09 -21.78
N ARG A 37 -5.29 17.65 -20.98
CA ARG A 37 -5.67 17.07 -19.68
C ARG A 37 -6.24 15.67 -19.85
N THR A 38 -5.68 14.71 -19.10
CA THR A 38 -6.17 13.33 -19.06
C THR A 38 -7.21 13.15 -17.95
N ARG A 39 -7.91 12.02 -17.96
CA ARG A 39 -8.85 11.65 -16.88
C ARG A 39 -8.14 11.11 -15.62
N ASP A 40 -6.84 10.93 -15.66
CA ASP A 40 -6.05 10.46 -14.52
C ASP A 40 -5.91 11.57 -13.48
N LYS A 41 -6.41 11.35 -12.26
CA LYS A 41 -6.28 12.33 -11.16
C LYS A 41 -4.82 12.61 -10.79
N LEU A 42 -3.91 11.69 -11.08
CA LEU A 42 -2.48 11.80 -10.79
C LEU A 42 -1.65 12.26 -11.99
N TRP A 43 -2.25 12.71 -13.08
CA TRP A 43 -1.54 13.02 -14.32
C TRP A 43 -0.33 13.95 -14.13
N LYS A 44 -0.41 14.91 -13.20
CA LYS A 44 0.69 15.83 -12.86
C LYS A 44 1.88 15.18 -12.17
N LEU A 45 1.67 14.05 -11.50
CA LEU A 45 2.70 13.31 -10.76
C LEU A 45 3.05 11.97 -11.43
N ARG A 46 2.35 11.61 -12.51
CA ARG A 46 2.45 10.29 -13.15
C ARG A 46 3.88 9.96 -13.57
N SER A 47 4.57 10.89 -14.23
CA SER A 47 5.96 10.73 -14.65
C SER A 47 6.91 10.40 -13.49
N VAL A 48 6.75 11.10 -12.36
CA VAL A 48 7.54 10.88 -11.15
C VAL A 48 7.20 9.54 -10.52
N VAL A 49 5.91 9.24 -10.35
CA VAL A 49 5.41 7.99 -9.76
C VAL A 49 5.90 6.78 -10.55
N ASP A 50 5.81 6.84 -11.88
CA ASP A 50 6.23 5.74 -12.75
C ASP A 50 7.75 5.55 -12.69
N ARG A 51 8.52 6.65 -12.67
CA ARG A 51 9.97 6.57 -12.54
C ARG A 51 10.40 5.98 -11.19
N LEU A 52 9.76 6.38 -10.10
CA LEU A 52 10.04 5.84 -8.77
C LEU A 52 9.72 4.33 -8.72
N GLN A 53 8.56 3.92 -9.22
CA GLN A 53 8.18 2.51 -9.24
C GLN A 53 9.13 1.66 -10.10
N GLN A 54 9.54 2.15 -11.27
CA GLN A 54 10.55 1.47 -12.09
C GLN A 54 11.87 1.29 -11.33
N ARG A 55 12.32 2.33 -10.63
CA ARG A 55 13.56 2.27 -9.84
C ARG A 55 13.43 1.30 -8.67
N PHE A 56 12.32 1.32 -7.96
CA PHE A 56 12.10 0.44 -6.81
C PHE A 56 12.12 -1.03 -7.21
N LEU A 57 11.47 -1.37 -8.32
CA LEU A 57 11.47 -2.74 -8.85
C LEU A 57 12.86 -3.17 -9.36
N SER A 58 13.62 -2.26 -9.99
CA SER A 58 14.95 -2.60 -10.53
C SER A 58 16.04 -2.71 -9.47
N ALA A 59 15.87 -2.03 -8.32
CA ALA A 59 16.93 -1.90 -7.32
C ALA A 59 16.96 -3.05 -6.32
N TRP A 60 15.84 -3.72 -6.08
CA TRP A 60 15.75 -4.82 -5.12
C TRP A 60 14.73 -5.88 -5.54
N SER A 61 15.12 -7.15 -5.46
CA SER A 61 14.22 -8.28 -5.70
C SER A 61 13.36 -8.55 -4.46
N LEU A 62 12.08 -8.84 -4.66
CA LEU A 62 11.17 -9.16 -3.56
C LEU A 62 11.63 -10.47 -2.87
N PRO A 63 11.79 -10.50 -1.53
CA PRO A 63 12.09 -11.73 -0.81
C PRO A 63 10.88 -12.65 -0.73
N SER A 64 11.09 -13.90 -0.29
CA SER A 64 10.02 -14.88 -0.13
C SER A 64 8.92 -14.48 0.85
N VAL A 65 9.19 -13.56 1.78
CA VAL A 65 8.18 -13.04 2.73
C VAL A 65 8.11 -11.53 2.65
N PHE A 66 6.93 -10.99 2.35
CA PHE A 66 6.71 -9.55 2.20
C PHE A 66 5.40 -9.12 2.86
N SER A 67 5.25 -7.83 3.10
CA SER A 67 4.04 -7.25 3.69
C SER A 67 3.26 -6.42 2.67
N PHE A 68 1.94 -6.39 2.86
CA PHE A 68 1.05 -5.49 2.14
C PHE A 68 0.21 -4.70 3.14
N ASP A 69 0.37 -3.37 3.12
CA ASP A 69 -0.33 -2.47 4.03
C ASP A 69 -0.47 -1.05 3.42
N GLU A 70 -0.92 -0.10 4.23
CA GLU A 70 -1.33 1.22 3.79
C GLU A 70 -0.43 2.32 4.33
N GLY A 71 0.07 3.14 3.42
CA GLY A 71 0.75 4.39 3.71
C GLY A 71 -0.20 5.59 3.62
N VAL A 72 0.18 6.68 4.27
CA VAL A 72 -0.49 7.98 4.14
C VAL A 72 0.53 9.03 3.72
N LEU A 73 0.26 9.71 2.61
CA LEU A 73 0.93 10.97 2.27
C LEU A 73 0.15 12.12 2.90
N PRO A 74 0.67 12.76 3.96
CA PRO A 74 -0.06 13.79 4.70
C PRO A 74 -0.38 14.97 3.79
N SER A 75 -1.65 15.40 3.79
CA SER A 75 -2.10 16.56 3.02
C SER A 75 -3.43 17.05 3.58
N THR A 76 -3.44 18.24 4.16
CA THR A 76 -4.66 18.88 4.68
C THR A 76 -5.43 19.67 3.61
N SER A 77 -4.77 20.01 2.50
CA SER A 77 -5.34 20.85 1.43
C SER A 77 -6.65 20.28 0.85
N LYS A 78 -7.72 21.08 0.87
CA LYS A 78 -9.01 20.76 0.22
C LYS A 78 -8.92 20.66 -1.29
N ARG A 79 -7.87 21.22 -1.91
CA ARG A 79 -7.64 21.18 -3.36
C ARG A 79 -7.02 19.86 -3.83
N ASN A 80 -6.52 19.04 -2.90
CA ASN A 80 -6.02 17.71 -3.23
C ASN A 80 -7.20 16.74 -3.44
N THR A 81 -7.38 16.28 -4.67
CA THR A 81 -8.51 15.43 -5.10
C THR A 81 -8.40 13.97 -4.64
N THR A 82 -7.23 13.54 -4.16
CA THR A 82 -6.98 12.21 -3.59
C THR A 82 -6.98 12.21 -2.06
N ARG A 83 -7.24 13.37 -1.45
CA ARG A 83 -7.29 13.49 0.01
C ARG A 83 -8.47 12.69 0.59
N MET A 84 -8.14 11.88 1.58
CA MET A 84 -9.07 11.11 2.40
C MET A 84 -8.89 11.43 3.88
N PHE A 85 -9.95 11.18 4.65
CA PHE A 85 -9.88 11.16 6.10
C PHE A 85 -9.68 9.71 6.58
N MET A 86 -8.68 9.49 7.42
CA MET A 86 -8.30 8.19 8.00
C MET A 86 -8.18 8.37 9.51
N PRO A 87 -9.25 8.13 10.30
CA PRO A 87 -9.32 8.51 11.71
C PRO A 87 -8.24 7.84 12.56
N ASP A 88 -7.87 6.60 12.21
CA ASP A 88 -6.96 5.76 13.00
C ASP A 88 -5.48 6.00 12.70
N LYS A 89 -5.15 6.90 11.74
CA LYS A 89 -3.76 7.21 11.37
C LYS A 89 -3.31 8.52 12.04
N PRO A 90 -2.03 8.65 12.45
CA PRO A 90 -1.53 9.87 13.11
C PRO A 90 -1.79 11.14 12.28
N HIS A 91 -1.52 11.06 10.98
CA HIS A 91 -1.92 12.07 10.01
C HIS A 91 -3.28 11.73 9.42
N ARG A 92 -4.35 12.22 10.05
CA ARG A 92 -5.72 11.87 9.70
C ARG A 92 -6.18 12.33 8.31
N TYR A 93 -5.50 13.30 7.70
CA TYR A 93 -5.82 13.79 6.35
C TYR A 93 -4.64 13.59 5.42
N GLY A 94 -4.87 12.89 4.31
CA GLY A 94 -3.82 12.63 3.32
C GLY A 94 -4.29 11.78 2.16
N SER A 95 -3.37 11.48 1.24
CA SER A 95 -3.63 10.52 0.17
C SER A 95 -3.26 9.13 0.65
N LYS A 96 -4.21 8.19 0.58
CA LYS A 96 -3.97 6.79 0.93
C LYS A 96 -3.11 6.13 -0.16
N MET A 97 -2.15 5.32 0.26
CA MET A 97 -1.31 4.49 -0.61
C MET A 97 -1.43 3.04 -0.19
N PHE A 98 -1.52 2.13 -1.15
CA PHE A 98 -1.25 0.72 -0.91
C PHE A 98 0.23 0.47 -1.16
N MET A 99 0.90 -0.26 -0.28
CA MET A 99 2.35 -0.45 -0.32
C MET A 99 2.68 -1.94 -0.19
N THR A 100 3.61 -2.40 -1.01
CA THR A 100 4.20 -3.74 -0.95
C THR A 100 5.65 -3.58 -0.50
N CYS A 101 5.94 -4.08 0.70
CA CYS A 101 7.23 -3.86 1.34
C CYS A 101 7.91 -5.17 1.74
N ASP A 102 9.23 -5.18 1.72
CA ASP A 102 10.06 -6.24 2.28
C ASP A 102 9.85 -6.30 3.81
N SER A 103 9.52 -7.48 4.31
CA SER A 103 9.26 -7.72 5.74
C SER A 103 10.50 -7.55 6.64
N ARG A 104 11.71 -7.73 6.10
CA ARG A 104 12.97 -7.69 6.86
C ARG A 104 13.70 -6.36 6.71
N THR A 105 13.74 -5.80 5.51
CA THR A 105 14.50 -4.57 5.24
C THR A 105 13.63 -3.31 5.26
N ALA A 106 12.31 -3.46 5.36
CA ALA A 106 11.33 -2.39 5.19
C ALA A 106 11.38 -1.68 3.83
N TYR A 107 12.07 -2.28 2.83
CA TYR A 107 12.18 -1.73 1.49
C TYR A 107 10.81 -1.72 0.78
N CYS A 108 10.42 -0.58 0.22
CA CYS A 108 9.18 -0.48 -0.55
C CYS A 108 9.42 -0.87 -2.01
N HIS A 109 8.89 -2.01 -2.43
CA HIS A 109 9.00 -2.47 -3.83
C HIS A 109 8.00 -1.78 -4.74
N ARG A 110 6.81 -1.49 -4.21
CA ARG A 110 5.73 -0.90 -4.99
C ARG A 110 4.78 -0.13 -4.11
N PHE A 111 4.25 0.95 -4.66
CA PHE A 111 3.12 1.64 -4.08
C PHE A 111 2.09 2.02 -5.13
N GLU A 112 0.82 2.03 -4.74
CA GLU A 112 -0.32 2.47 -5.56
C GLU A 112 -1.08 3.55 -4.80
N LEU A 113 -1.16 4.76 -5.37
CA LEU A 113 -2.00 5.83 -4.80
C LEU A 113 -3.48 5.53 -5.03
N TYR A 114 -4.26 5.60 -3.96
CA TYR A 114 -5.70 5.46 -4.03
C TYR A 114 -6.33 6.77 -4.52
N VAL A 115 -6.97 6.72 -5.69
CA VAL A 115 -7.58 7.87 -6.37
C VAL A 115 -9.11 7.98 -6.18
N GLY A 116 -9.66 7.21 -5.24
CA GLY A 116 -11.10 7.08 -5.04
C GLY A 116 -11.75 6.11 -6.03
N LYS A 117 -13.09 6.10 -6.03
CA LYS A 117 -13.88 5.26 -6.95
C LYS A 117 -13.56 5.65 -8.39
N ARG A 118 -12.99 4.73 -9.17
CA ARG A 118 -12.97 4.86 -10.63
C ARG A 118 -14.41 4.71 -11.10
N ASN A 119 -14.99 5.75 -11.69
CA ASN A 119 -16.12 5.53 -12.59
C ASN A 119 -15.51 4.77 -13.76
N ALA A 120 -15.67 3.45 -13.76
CA ALA A 120 -15.36 2.64 -14.94
C ALA A 120 -16.17 3.26 -16.08
N GLY A 121 -15.50 3.98 -16.98
CA GLY A 121 -16.07 4.16 -18.30
C GLY A 121 -16.28 2.76 -18.86
N ASN A 122 -17.48 2.47 -19.35
CA ASN A 122 -17.93 1.23 -19.99
C ASN A 122 -16.86 0.54 -20.85
N GLY A 123 -15.92 -0.15 -20.23
CA GLY A 123 -14.88 -0.95 -20.84
C GLY A 123 -14.91 -2.28 -20.13
N LYS A 124 -15.42 -3.29 -20.82
CA LYS A 124 -15.72 -4.63 -20.31
C LYS A 124 -14.46 -5.50 -20.08
N ASP A 125 -13.28 -4.90 -19.91
CA ASP A 125 -11.99 -5.62 -19.97
C ASP A 125 -11.07 -5.38 -18.77
N ALA A 126 -11.63 -5.33 -17.55
CA ALA A 126 -10.84 -5.55 -16.34
C ALA A 126 -11.43 -6.75 -15.59
N PRO A 127 -10.81 -7.95 -15.65
CA PRO A 127 -11.36 -9.18 -15.09
C PRO A 127 -11.37 -9.22 -13.55
N ILE A 128 -10.94 -8.14 -12.89
CA ILE A 128 -10.87 -8.05 -11.43
C ILE A 128 -11.65 -6.81 -11.02
N ASP A 129 -12.68 -7.00 -10.19
CA ASP A 129 -13.47 -5.92 -9.61
C ASP A 129 -12.51 -5.00 -8.82
N ASN A 130 -12.21 -3.83 -9.40
CA ASN A 130 -11.26 -2.87 -8.85
C ASN A 130 -11.76 -2.18 -7.56
N LYS A 131 -12.89 -2.64 -7.02
CA LYS A 131 -13.59 -2.02 -5.89
C LYS A 131 -13.17 -2.55 -4.52
N THR A 132 -12.48 -3.68 -4.45
CA THR A 132 -12.18 -4.36 -3.17
C THR A 132 -10.71 -4.22 -2.76
N SER A 133 -10.46 -4.12 -1.45
CA SER A 133 -9.13 -4.10 -0.85
C SER A 133 -8.30 -5.33 -1.22
N ALA A 134 -8.93 -6.50 -1.31
CA ALA A 134 -8.34 -7.75 -1.79
C ALA A 134 -7.81 -7.66 -3.23
N ALA A 135 -8.53 -6.99 -4.13
CA ALA A 135 -8.10 -6.80 -5.51
C ALA A 135 -6.83 -5.94 -5.61
N ALA A 136 -6.60 -5.02 -4.66
CA ALA A 136 -5.36 -4.26 -4.60
C ALA A 136 -4.14 -5.16 -4.32
N VAL A 137 -4.30 -6.16 -3.44
CA VAL A 137 -3.23 -7.14 -3.15
C VAL A 137 -2.86 -7.90 -4.42
N VAL A 138 -3.85 -8.46 -5.12
CA VAL A 138 -3.64 -9.23 -6.35
C VAL A 138 -3.01 -8.39 -7.46
N ARG A 139 -3.48 -7.15 -7.67
CA ARG A 139 -2.92 -6.24 -8.68
C ARG A 139 -1.47 -5.85 -8.39
N ASN A 140 -1.16 -5.48 -7.15
CA ASN A 140 0.20 -5.08 -6.80
C ASN A 140 1.17 -6.27 -6.87
N ARG A 141 0.71 -7.46 -6.48
CA ARG A 141 1.45 -8.72 -6.65
C ARG A 141 1.85 -8.97 -8.10
N LYS A 142 0.92 -8.88 -9.06
CA LYS A 142 1.21 -9.18 -10.47
C LYS A 142 2.40 -8.37 -10.96
N VAL A 143 2.41 -7.07 -10.66
CA VAL A 143 3.49 -6.20 -11.11
C VAL A 143 4.82 -6.45 -10.39
N VAL A 144 4.81 -6.78 -9.10
CA VAL A 144 6.06 -7.02 -8.37
C VAL A 144 6.67 -8.37 -8.76
N LEU A 145 5.86 -9.42 -8.91
CA LEU A 145 6.36 -10.77 -9.17
C LEU A 145 6.59 -11.12 -10.64
N GLU A 146 5.97 -10.41 -11.59
CA GLU A 146 6.34 -10.52 -13.02
C GLU A 146 7.82 -10.22 -13.26
N SER A 147 8.46 -9.47 -12.37
CA SER A 147 9.89 -9.14 -12.46
C SER A 147 10.82 -10.17 -11.81
N ASN A 148 10.30 -11.17 -11.10
CA ASN A 148 11.10 -12.02 -10.21
C ASN A 148 10.79 -13.52 -10.37
N GLU A 149 11.34 -14.13 -11.42
CA GLU A 149 11.22 -15.57 -11.71
C GLU A 149 12.02 -16.47 -10.74
N ARG A 150 12.85 -15.88 -9.87
CA ARG A 150 13.83 -16.64 -9.08
C ARG A 150 13.23 -17.42 -7.90
N ILE A 151 12.08 -16.97 -7.38
CA ILE A 151 11.45 -17.57 -6.20
C ILE A 151 10.04 -18.02 -6.60
N PRO A 152 9.76 -19.34 -6.62
CA PRO A 152 8.46 -19.84 -7.07
C PRO A 152 7.33 -19.59 -6.06
N TRP A 153 7.65 -19.58 -4.77
CA TRP A 153 6.68 -19.47 -3.68
C TRP A 153 6.97 -18.31 -2.75
N HIS A 154 5.94 -17.54 -2.43
CA HIS A 154 6.04 -16.41 -1.49
C HIS A 154 5.00 -16.51 -0.38
N ALA A 155 5.18 -15.73 0.68
CA ALA A 155 4.18 -15.49 1.71
C ALA A 155 3.94 -13.98 1.86
N VAL A 156 2.68 -13.57 1.80
CA VAL A 156 2.27 -12.18 2.05
C VAL A 156 1.68 -12.06 3.45
N VAL A 157 2.20 -11.09 4.21
CA VAL A 157 1.67 -10.71 5.52
C VAL A 157 0.73 -9.53 5.34
N VAL A 158 -0.53 -9.68 5.75
CA VAL A 158 -1.58 -8.67 5.58
C VAL A 158 -2.37 -8.41 6.86
N ASP A 159 -2.91 -7.20 6.98
CA ASP A 159 -3.86 -6.86 8.04
C ASP A 159 -5.27 -7.43 7.78
N ARG A 160 -6.10 -7.50 8.83
CA ARG A 160 -7.49 -8.00 8.81
C ARG A 160 -8.40 -7.29 7.81
N PHE A 161 -8.06 -6.05 7.43
CA PHE A 161 -8.79 -5.30 6.42
C PHE A 161 -8.70 -5.96 5.03
N TYR A 162 -7.61 -6.66 4.75
CA TYR A 162 -7.33 -7.33 3.48
C TYR A 162 -7.63 -8.81 3.50
N SER A 163 -7.39 -9.47 4.63
CA SER A 163 -7.57 -10.92 4.77
C SER A 163 -9.00 -11.38 4.46
N SER A 164 -9.12 -12.45 3.68
CA SER A 164 -10.33 -13.27 3.56
C SER A 164 -9.96 -14.66 3.08
N VAL A 165 -10.81 -15.66 3.36
CA VAL A 165 -10.57 -17.04 2.91
C VAL A 165 -10.55 -17.14 1.38
N LEU A 166 -11.44 -16.40 0.71
CA LEU A 166 -11.46 -16.33 -0.75
C LEU A 166 -10.15 -15.75 -1.33
N LEU A 167 -9.62 -14.67 -0.73
CA LEU A 167 -8.34 -14.11 -1.15
C LEU A 167 -7.19 -15.09 -0.91
N ALA A 168 -7.22 -15.84 0.20
CA ALA A 168 -6.19 -16.85 0.47
C ALA A 168 -6.20 -17.98 -0.56
N ILE A 169 -7.37 -18.45 -0.98
CA ILE A 169 -7.50 -19.47 -2.04
C ILE A 169 -7.00 -18.92 -3.38
N GLU A 170 -7.38 -17.68 -3.74
CA GLU A 170 -6.93 -17.03 -4.97
C GLU A 170 -5.40 -16.89 -5.01
N LEU A 171 -4.80 -16.43 -3.90
CA LEU A 171 -3.35 -16.27 -3.78
C LEU A 171 -2.60 -17.61 -3.76
N LEU A 172 -3.20 -18.65 -3.17
CA LEU A 172 -2.62 -20.00 -3.20
C LEU A 172 -2.49 -20.52 -4.63
N GLY A 173 -3.51 -20.31 -5.47
CA GLY A 173 -3.45 -20.62 -6.90
C GLY A 173 -2.37 -19.84 -7.67
N MET A 174 -1.84 -18.76 -7.08
CA MET A 174 -0.76 -17.93 -7.64
C MET A 174 0.61 -18.20 -7.00
N GLY A 175 0.75 -19.27 -6.21
CA GLY A 175 2.01 -19.61 -5.54
C GLY A 175 2.29 -18.78 -4.28
N ILE A 176 1.26 -18.24 -3.62
CA ILE A 176 1.41 -17.30 -2.50
C ILE A 176 0.61 -17.75 -1.29
N TYR A 177 1.32 -17.96 -0.19
CA TYR A 177 0.71 -18.13 1.13
C TYR A 177 0.28 -16.79 1.71
N VAL A 178 -0.82 -16.79 2.46
CA VAL A 178 -1.31 -15.61 3.17
C VAL A 178 -1.16 -15.82 4.66
N ILE A 179 -0.54 -14.85 5.32
CA ILE A 179 -0.44 -14.77 6.77
C ILE A 179 -1.13 -13.48 7.20
N GLY A 180 -2.06 -13.57 8.14
CA GLY A 180 -2.76 -12.38 8.61
C GLY A 180 -3.80 -12.71 9.66
N THR A 181 -4.24 -11.67 10.36
CA THR A 181 -5.45 -11.77 11.17
C THR A 181 -6.67 -11.66 10.27
N ILE A 182 -7.83 -12.16 10.69
CA ILE A 182 -9.07 -12.09 9.91
C ILE A 182 -10.23 -11.64 10.79
N MET A 183 -11.15 -10.83 10.22
CA MET A 183 -12.39 -10.49 10.91
C MET A 183 -13.32 -11.72 10.92
N THR A 184 -13.86 -12.06 12.09
CA THR A 184 -14.67 -13.28 12.32
C THR A 184 -16.01 -13.28 11.58
N ASN A 185 -16.43 -12.14 11.04
CA ASN A 185 -17.63 -11.99 10.21
C ASN A 185 -17.35 -12.10 8.70
N ARG A 186 -16.12 -12.43 8.29
CA ARG A 186 -15.80 -12.66 6.86
C ARG A 186 -16.42 -13.96 6.37
N LEU A 187 -16.86 -13.94 5.11
CA LEU A 187 -17.33 -15.14 4.43
C LEU A 187 -16.20 -16.18 4.35
N GLY A 188 -16.53 -17.43 4.64
CA GLY A 188 -15.59 -18.55 4.66
C GLY A 188 -14.81 -18.72 5.97
N TYR A 189 -14.96 -17.80 6.94
CA TYR A 189 -14.38 -18.01 8.28
C TYR A 189 -15.02 -19.24 8.93
N ASP A 190 -14.21 -20.15 9.45
CA ASP A 190 -14.67 -21.44 9.98
C ASP A 190 -15.49 -21.25 11.27
N ALA A 191 -16.71 -21.78 11.25
CA ALA A 191 -17.63 -21.76 12.37
C ALA A 191 -17.09 -22.50 13.61
N ASN A 192 -16.24 -23.52 13.42
CA ASN A 192 -15.67 -24.30 14.52
C ASN A 192 -14.74 -23.48 15.42
N VAL A 193 -14.15 -22.39 14.93
CA VAL A 193 -13.25 -21.50 15.70
C VAL A 193 -13.88 -20.15 16.00
N LYS A 194 -15.18 -20.00 15.73
CA LYS A 194 -15.92 -18.80 16.08
C LYS A 194 -16.33 -18.87 17.55
N GLU A 195 -15.99 -17.84 18.30
CA GLU A 195 -16.40 -17.68 19.69
C GLU A 195 -17.58 -16.71 19.77
N ASP A 196 -18.68 -17.13 20.38
CA ASP A 196 -19.87 -16.29 20.57
C ASP A 196 -19.72 -15.31 21.75
N ARG A 197 -18.81 -15.61 22.67
CA ARG A 197 -18.56 -14.80 23.86
C ARG A 197 -17.58 -13.66 23.54
N ALA A 198 -17.97 -12.44 23.85
CA ALA A 198 -17.10 -11.27 23.71
C ALA A 198 -15.89 -11.32 24.67
N SER A 199 -16.04 -11.98 25.83
CA SER A 199 -15.00 -12.13 26.83
C SER A 199 -14.58 -13.59 27.01
N ARG A 200 -13.29 -13.80 27.24
CA ARG A 200 -12.73 -15.12 27.52
C ARG A 200 -13.29 -15.67 28.84
N PRO A 201 -13.90 -16.86 28.86
CA PRO A 201 -14.33 -17.53 30.09
C PRO A 201 -13.18 -17.72 31.08
N ALA A 202 -13.45 -17.56 32.39
CA ALA A 202 -12.45 -17.78 33.44
C ALA A 202 -11.90 -19.22 33.47
N SER A 203 -12.68 -20.19 33.00
CA SER A 203 -12.32 -21.61 32.92
C SER A 203 -11.25 -21.94 31.88
N ILE A 204 -11.04 -21.08 30.88
CA ILE A 204 -10.05 -21.29 29.83
C ILE A 204 -8.73 -20.64 30.28
N PRO A 205 -7.63 -21.38 30.48
CA PRO A 205 -6.34 -20.80 30.87
C PRO A 205 -5.82 -19.74 29.87
N ARG A 206 -5.02 -18.78 30.33
CA ARG A 206 -4.40 -17.80 29.42
C ARG A 206 -3.33 -18.51 28.56
N GLY A 207 -3.24 -18.14 27.29
CA GLY A 207 -2.25 -18.69 26.35
C GLY A 207 -2.71 -19.94 25.58
N THR A 208 -3.91 -20.46 25.85
CA THR A 208 -4.48 -21.56 25.06
C THR A 208 -4.97 -21.05 23.70
N CYS A 209 -4.86 -21.90 22.68
CA CYS A 209 -5.35 -21.63 21.33
C CYS A 209 -6.19 -22.81 20.81
N LYS A 210 -7.11 -22.52 19.90
CA LYS A 210 -7.93 -23.50 19.20
C LYS A 210 -7.54 -23.48 17.72
N PHE A 211 -7.36 -24.64 17.13
CA PHE A 211 -7.10 -24.79 15.70
C PHE A 211 -8.25 -25.57 15.07
N SER A 212 -8.56 -25.21 13.83
CA SER A 212 -9.42 -26.00 12.95
C SER A 212 -8.72 -26.18 11.61
N ARG A 213 -9.00 -27.32 10.97
CA ARG A 213 -8.38 -27.75 9.72
C ARG A 213 -9.43 -27.97 8.66
#